data_AF-A0A183M8K0-F1
#
_entry.id   AF-A0A183M8K0-F1
#
_cell.length_a   1.000
_cell.length_b   1.000
_cell.length_c   1.000
_cell.angle_alpha   90.00
_cell.angle_beta   90.00
_cell.angle_gamma   90.00
#
_symmetry.space_group_name_H-M   'P 1'
#
loop_
_entity.id
_entity.type
_entity.pdbx_description
1 polymer ?
#
loop_
_entity_poly.entity_id
_entity_poly.type
_entity_poly.pdbx_seq_one_letter_code
_entity_poly.pdbx_strand_id
1 'polypeptide(L)'
;MVDYDGSIDLLLPVCRDAKCLDTSSIYMYSFKDRKWFPVNVIWEPSNVKENTMRWSLTSTPQIRSGLLTSSLIGPAVGDVNMDGKPDLGLGVTSWSKSGQNMGVYPGVFVNKGLNSNGFLTFQLTLLPGVQLPPDNTKLRQLAFFDQSDDFFQKVLFSMTELHLPRLYTVLWCIPFLLLVEYFGFLHGFFEFS
;
A
#
# COMPACT_ATOMS: atom_id res chain seq x y z
N MET A 1 -18.21 -1.91 -0.38
CA MET A 1 -18.70 -0.54 -0.19
C MET A 1 -17.64 0.21 0.55
N VAL A 2 -17.09 1.24 -0.07
CA VAL A 2 -16.06 2.05 0.59
C VAL A 2 -16.70 3.22 1.33
N ASP A 3 -17.92 3.59 0.93
CA ASP A 3 -18.75 4.66 1.51
C ASP A 3 -20.02 4.15 2.24
N TYR A 4 -20.16 2.83 2.41
CA TYR A 4 -21.28 2.15 3.09
C TYR A 4 -22.67 2.29 2.45
N ASP A 5 -22.74 2.57 1.14
CA ASP A 5 -24.01 2.88 0.47
C ASP A 5 -24.86 1.66 0.05
N GLY A 6 -24.39 0.43 0.28
CA GLY A 6 -25.03 -0.79 -0.23
C GLY A 6 -24.46 -1.32 -1.56
N SER A 7 -23.49 -0.65 -2.18
CA SER A 7 -22.98 -0.93 -3.53
C SER A 7 -21.46 -1.19 -3.58
N ILE A 8 -21.02 -1.98 -4.56
CA ILE A 8 -19.59 -2.05 -4.86
C ILE A 8 -19.17 -0.73 -5.50
N ASP A 9 -17.99 -0.23 -5.12
CA ASP A 9 -17.37 0.97 -5.69
C ASP A 9 -16.00 0.61 -6.28
N LEU A 10 -15.54 1.42 -7.24
CA LEU A 10 -14.18 1.33 -7.76
C LEU A 10 -13.34 2.47 -7.20
N LEU A 11 -12.27 2.14 -6.49
CA LEU A 11 -11.22 3.10 -6.17
C LEU A 11 -10.17 3.10 -7.27
N LEU A 12 -9.80 4.29 -7.73
CA LEU A 12 -8.81 4.51 -8.77
C LEU A 12 -7.72 5.47 -8.26
N PRO A 13 -6.64 4.93 -7.68
CA PRO A 13 -5.44 5.69 -7.40
C PRO A 13 -4.72 6.00 -8.71
N VAL A 14 -4.37 7.26 -8.92
CA VAL A 14 -3.76 7.76 -10.16
C VAL A 14 -2.73 8.83 -9.87
N CYS A 15 -1.80 9.00 -10.79
CA CYS A 15 -0.99 10.20 -10.85
C CYS A 15 -0.83 10.64 -12.31
N ARG A 16 -0.60 11.94 -12.54
CA ARG A 16 -0.59 12.51 -13.90
C ARG A 16 0.76 12.41 -14.61
N ASP A 17 1.81 12.07 -13.88
CA ASP A 17 3.18 11.96 -14.38
C ASP A 17 3.92 10.78 -13.74
N ALA A 18 5.09 10.43 -14.27
CA ALA A 18 5.84 9.27 -13.82
C ALA A 18 6.42 9.39 -12.39
N LYS A 19 6.55 10.61 -11.85
CA LYS A 19 7.06 10.84 -10.48
C LYS A 19 5.94 10.79 -9.45
N CYS A 20 4.70 11.05 -9.85
CA CYS A 20 3.52 11.16 -8.99
C CYS A 20 3.62 12.25 -7.89
N LEU A 21 4.68 13.06 -7.86
CA LEU A 21 4.88 14.11 -6.88
C LEU A 21 3.93 15.28 -7.18
N ASP A 22 3.11 15.67 -6.20
CA ASP A 22 2.01 16.67 -6.33
C ASP A 22 0.90 16.33 -7.34
N THR A 23 0.99 15.19 -8.02
CA THR A 23 -0.01 14.77 -9.00
C THR A 23 -0.74 13.50 -8.61
N SER A 24 -0.40 12.92 -7.46
CA SER A 24 -1.10 11.78 -6.86
C SER A 24 -2.51 12.16 -6.43
N SER A 25 -3.47 11.30 -6.74
CA SER A 25 -4.87 11.45 -6.36
C SER A 25 -5.55 10.09 -6.27
N ILE A 26 -6.66 10.01 -5.54
CA ILE A 26 -7.53 8.83 -5.51
C ILE A 26 -8.92 9.32 -5.89
N TYR A 27 -9.58 8.57 -6.78
CA TYR A 27 -10.97 8.80 -7.14
C TYR A 27 -11.81 7.59 -6.80
N MET A 28 -13.09 7.80 -6.52
CA MET A 28 -14.07 6.74 -6.33
C MET A 28 -15.08 6.83 -7.45
N TYR A 29 -15.35 5.72 -8.14
CA TYR A 29 -16.50 5.59 -9.02
C TYR A 29 -17.59 4.83 -8.29
N SER A 30 -18.72 5.50 -8.06
CA SER A 30 -19.92 4.85 -7.54
C SER A 30 -20.66 4.20 -8.71
N PHE A 31 -20.88 2.89 -8.65
CA PHE A 31 -21.68 2.18 -9.65
C PHE A 31 -23.18 2.49 -9.52
N LYS A 32 -23.62 2.87 -8.32
CA LYS A 32 -25.00 3.30 -8.03
C LYS A 32 -25.32 4.62 -8.71
N ASP A 33 -24.47 5.63 -8.49
CA ASP A 33 -24.66 6.97 -9.07
C ASP A 33 -24.07 7.10 -10.48
N ARG A 34 -23.30 6.09 -10.92
CA ARG A 34 -22.57 6.04 -12.20
C ARG A 34 -21.66 7.25 -12.40
N LYS A 35 -21.03 7.73 -11.32
CA LYS A 35 -20.29 8.99 -11.28
C LYS A 35 -18.98 8.86 -10.52
N TRP A 36 -17.99 9.65 -10.95
CA TRP A 36 -16.73 9.84 -10.24
C TRP A 36 -16.87 10.90 -9.13
N PHE A 37 -16.36 10.56 -7.96
CA PHE A 37 -16.23 11.42 -6.80
C PHE A 37 -14.76 11.56 -6.41
N PRO A 38 -14.29 12.77 -6.05
CA PRO A 38 -12.96 12.94 -5.50
C PRO A 38 -12.89 12.33 -4.09
N VAL A 39 -11.79 11.68 -3.80
CA VAL A 39 -11.47 11.17 -2.46
C VAL A 39 -10.49 12.13 -1.81
N ASN A 40 -10.76 12.52 -0.56
CA ASN A 40 -9.84 13.32 0.22
C ASN A 40 -8.74 12.41 0.79
N VAL A 41 -7.47 12.75 0.55
CA VAL A 41 -6.34 11.93 0.98
C VAL A 41 -5.43 12.75 1.87
N ILE A 42 -5.23 12.30 3.10
CA ILE A 42 -4.24 12.85 4.01
C ILE A 42 -2.94 12.06 3.80
N TRP A 43 -2.06 12.64 2.98
CA TRP A 43 -0.78 12.04 2.58
C TRP A 43 0.26 12.01 3.69
N GLU A 44 0.10 12.83 4.72
CA GLU A 44 1.02 12.89 5.84
C GLU A 44 0.82 11.66 6.74
N PRO A 45 1.82 10.78 6.94
CA PRO A 45 1.59 9.58 7.74
C PRO A 45 1.25 9.88 9.19
N SER A 46 0.17 9.29 9.70
CA SER A 46 -0.31 9.57 11.07
C SER A 46 0.59 9.03 12.18
N ASN A 47 1.52 8.12 11.86
CA ASN A 47 2.40 7.47 12.83
C ASN A 47 3.85 7.98 12.78
N VAL A 48 4.12 9.09 12.10
CA VAL A 48 5.45 9.74 12.05
C VAL A 48 5.39 11.05 12.83
N LYS A 49 6.20 11.16 13.89
CA LYS A 49 6.14 12.28 14.86
C LYS A 49 6.66 13.62 14.32
N GLU A 50 7.55 13.60 13.33
CA GLU A 50 8.09 14.80 12.68
C GLU A 50 8.20 14.58 11.18
N ASN A 51 7.22 15.09 10.43
CA ASN A 51 7.21 14.90 8.99
C ASN A 51 7.66 16.17 8.26
N THR A 52 8.95 16.21 7.92
CA THR A 52 9.51 17.25 7.05
C THR A 52 9.46 16.87 5.58
N MET A 53 8.92 15.69 5.26
CA MET A 53 8.89 15.08 3.94
C MET A 53 7.54 15.27 3.26
N ARG A 54 7.56 15.11 1.93
CA ARG A 54 6.37 15.07 1.09
C ARG A 54 6.11 13.64 0.67
N TRP A 55 4.84 13.27 0.53
CA TRP A 55 4.43 11.88 0.29
C TRP A 55 3.55 11.80 -0.94
N SER A 56 3.75 10.74 -1.74
CA SER A 56 2.99 10.50 -2.96
C SER A 56 2.80 9.01 -3.20
N LEU A 57 1.93 8.67 -4.15
CA LEU A 57 1.92 7.34 -4.74
C LEU A 57 3.27 7.02 -5.37
N THR A 58 3.60 5.72 -5.43
CA THR A 58 4.79 5.25 -6.13
C THR A 58 4.39 4.63 -7.46
N SER A 59 4.91 5.22 -8.54
CA SER A 59 4.82 4.64 -9.88
C SER A 59 5.68 3.39 -9.98
N THR A 60 5.14 2.34 -10.59
CA THR A 60 5.91 1.12 -10.84
C THR A 60 7.00 1.39 -11.89
N PRO A 61 8.26 1.01 -11.64
CA PRO A 61 9.32 1.20 -12.62
C PRO A 61 8.99 0.50 -13.94
N GLN A 62 9.24 1.17 -15.06
CA GLN A 62 9.06 0.59 -16.41
C GLN A 62 9.98 -0.62 -16.57
N ILE A 63 9.41 -1.83 -16.58
CA ILE A 63 10.18 -3.05 -16.82
C ILE A 63 10.25 -3.28 -18.33
N ARG A 64 11.46 -3.29 -18.89
CA ARG A 64 11.69 -3.52 -20.33
C ARG A 64 11.30 -4.93 -20.82
N SER A 65 10.73 -5.79 -19.98
CA SER A 65 10.55 -7.23 -20.25
C SER A 65 9.18 -7.61 -20.83
N GLY A 66 8.38 -6.67 -21.36
CA GLY A 66 7.09 -6.97 -21.99
C GLY A 66 6.00 -7.50 -21.04
N LEU A 67 6.26 -7.52 -19.73
CA LEU A 67 5.27 -7.89 -18.72
C LEU A 67 4.42 -6.65 -18.40
N LEU A 68 3.09 -6.78 -18.49
CA LEU A 68 2.16 -5.73 -18.06
C LEU A 68 2.22 -5.62 -16.53
N THR A 69 2.97 -4.64 -16.03
CA THR A 69 2.97 -4.29 -14.60
C THR A 69 1.88 -3.27 -14.31
N SER A 70 1.23 -3.40 -13.14
CA SER A 70 0.37 -2.33 -12.60
C SER A 70 1.09 -0.98 -12.67
N SER A 71 0.36 0.11 -12.93
CA SER A 71 0.93 1.47 -12.92
C SER A 71 1.38 1.91 -11.51
N LEU A 72 0.82 1.27 -10.48
CA LEU A 72 1.11 1.54 -9.08
C LEU A 72 1.47 0.25 -8.34
N ILE A 73 2.33 0.39 -7.35
CA ILE A 73 2.80 -0.75 -6.56
C ILE A 73 1.75 -1.20 -5.55
N GLY A 74 1.36 -2.47 -5.68
CA GLY A 74 0.66 -3.22 -4.64
C GLY A 74 -0.71 -2.69 -4.21
N PRO A 75 -1.67 -2.40 -5.12
CA PRO A 75 -3.04 -2.17 -4.67
C PRO A 75 -3.57 -3.41 -3.95
N ALA A 76 -3.86 -3.26 -2.66
CA ALA A 76 -4.48 -4.28 -1.83
C ALA A 76 -5.67 -3.67 -1.09
N VAL A 77 -6.73 -4.45 -0.85
CA VAL A 77 -7.92 -4.01 -0.11
C VAL A 77 -8.13 -4.94 1.07
N GLY A 78 -8.35 -4.39 2.26
CA GLY A 78 -8.46 -5.10 3.53
C GLY A 78 -9.15 -4.23 4.58
N ASP A 79 -9.19 -4.64 5.84
CA ASP A 79 -9.63 -3.84 7.00
C ASP A 79 -8.57 -4.02 8.09
N VAL A 80 -7.51 -3.22 8.01
CA VAL A 80 -6.28 -3.47 8.79
C VAL A 80 -6.45 -3.05 10.25
N ASN A 81 -7.38 -2.12 10.52
CA ASN A 81 -7.66 -1.62 11.86
C ASN A 81 -8.96 -2.19 12.45
N MET A 82 -9.63 -3.12 11.76
CA MET A 82 -10.85 -3.81 12.18
C MET A 82 -12.00 -2.87 12.56
N ASP A 83 -12.08 -1.73 11.88
CA ASP A 83 -13.13 -0.75 12.17
C ASP A 83 -14.35 -0.92 11.24
N GLY A 84 -14.38 -2.02 10.48
CA GLY A 84 -15.42 -2.39 9.54
C GLY A 84 -15.35 -1.60 8.23
N LYS A 85 -14.28 -0.85 7.96
CA LYS A 85 -14.10 -0.12 6.69
C LYS A 85 -13.05 -0.81 5.83
N PRO A 86 -13.24 -0.86 4.50
CA PRO A 86 -12.16 -1.27 3.63
C PRO A 86 -11.09 -0.18 3.55
N ASP A 87 -9.87 -0.54 3.93
CA ASP A 87 -8.60 0.16 3.77
C ASP A 87 -7.89 -0.22 2.47
N LEU A 88 -6.95 0.62 2.06
CA LEU A 88 -6.20 0.48 0.81
C LEU A 88 -4.69 0.43 1.06
N GLY A 89 -4.04 -0.68 0.71
CA GLY A 89 -2.59 -0.82 0.72
C GLY A 89 -2.00 -0.35 -0.62
N LEU A 90 -0.96 0.48 -0.58
CA LEU A 90 -0.24 1.00 -1.75
C LEU A 90 1.21 1.34 -1.41
N GLY A 91 2.10 1.27 -2.40
CA GLY A 91 3.46 1.80 -2.27
C GLY A 91 3.46 3.33 -2.28
N VAL A 92 4.13 3.95 -1.31
CA VAL A 92 4.25 5.42 -1.20
C VAL A 92 5.70 5.87 -1.23
N THR A 93 5.98 6.94 -1.96
CA THR A 93 7.32 7.52 -2.05
C THR A 93 7.41 8.70 -1.11
N SER A 94 8.49 8.78 -0.33
CA SER A 94 8.84 9.97 0.44
C SER A 94 9.81 10.84 -0.36
N TRP A 95 9.61 12.15 -0.27
CA TRP A 95 10.38 13.14 -0.99
C TRP A 95 10.89 14.20 -0.03
N SER A 96 12.12 14.66 -0.27
CA SER A 96 12.64 15.86 0.40
C SER A 96 11.82 17.09 -0.01
N LYS A 97 11.97 18.20 0.74
CA LYS A 97 11.39 19.49 0.34
C LYS A 97 11.89 19.95 -1.04
N SER A 98 13.12 19.59 -1.42
CA SER A 98 13.72 19.87 -2.73
C SER A 98 13.26 18.91 -3.85
N GLY A 99 12.40 17.93 -3.56
CA GLY A 99 11.87 17.00 -4.55
C GLY A 99 12.82 15.84 -4.90
N GLN A 100 13.77 15.53 -4.02
CA GLN A 100 14.61 14.33 -4.13
C GLN A 100 13.85 13.12 -3.57
N ASN A 101 13.87 12.00 -4.28
CA ASN A 101 13.29 10.73 -3.79
C ASN A 101 14.14 10.23 -2.62
N MET A 102 13.51 10.05 -1.46
CA MET A 102 14.15 9.60 -0.21
C MET A 102 13.83 8.13 0.09
N GLY A 103 12.85 7.55 -0.60
CA GLY A 103 12.57 6.12 -0.54
C GLY A 103 11.13 5.74 -0.84
N VAL A 104 10.90 4.44 -1.05
CA VAL A 104 9.56 3.84 -1.25
C VAL A 104 9.20 2.98 -0.06
N TYR A 105 8.01 3.19 0.50
CA TYR A 105 7.50 2.54 1.70
C TYR A 105 6.18 1.83 1.42
N PRO A 106 5.90 0.70 2.09
CA PRO A 106 4.56 0.15 2.12
C PRO A 106 3.66 1.02 3.00
N GLY A 107 2.63 1.60 2.40
CA GLY A 107 1.65 2.45 3.07
C GLY A 107 0.28 1.80 3.12
N VAL A 108 -0.44 2.01 4.21
CA VAL A 108 -1.87 1.73 4.29
C VAL A 108 -2.62 3.05 4.40
N PHE A 109 -3.53 3.25 3.47
CA PHE A 109 -4.52 4.31 3.48
C PHE A 109 -5.71 3.80 4.26
N VAL A 110 -5.82 4.26 5.51
CA VAL A 110 -6.91 3.88 6.43
C VAL A 110 -8.14 4.72 6.13
N ASN A 111 -9.27 4.08 5.90
CA ASN A 111 -10.53 4.74 5.60
C ASN A 111 -11.09 5.40 6.88
N LYS A 112 -11.27 6.73 6.84
CA LYS A 112 -11.83 7.53 7.94
C LYS A 112 -13.32 7.82 7.78
N GLY A 113 -13.95 7.27 6.74
CA GLY A 113 -15.32 7.55 6.37
C GLY A 113 -15.48 8.92 5.69
N LEU A 114 -16.71 9.40 5.65
CA LEU A 114 -17.04 10.71 5.07
C LEU A 114 -16.67 11.83 6.04
N ASN A 115 -15.99 12.86 5.54
CA ASN A 115 -15.75 14.08 6.31
C ASN A 115 -17.01 14.97 6.37
N SER A 116 -16.91 16.12 7.05
CA SER A 116 -18.03 17.08 7.20
C SER A 116 -18.60 17.59 5.88
N ASN A 117 -17.83 17.52 4.80
CA ASN A 117 -18.23 17.96 3.47
C ASN A 117 -18.77 16.81 2.61
N GLY A 118 -18.93 15.61 3.18
CA GLY A 118 -19.43 14.42 2.50
C GLY A 118 -18.40 13.75 1.59
N PHE A 119 -17.11 14.08 1.69
CA PHE A 119 -16.07 13.39 0.93
C PHE A 119 -15.47 12.24 1.73
N LEU A 120 -15.41 11.08 1.08
CA LEU A 120 -14.66 9.94 1.59
C LEU A 120 -13.20 10.34 1.84
N THR A 121 -12.70 10.02 3.04
CA THR A 121 -11.36 10.41 3.46
C THR A 121 -10.51 9.19 3.79
N PHE A 122 -9.29 9.17 3.25
CA PHE A 122 -8.27 8.21 3.62
C PHE A 122 -7.08 8.90 4.30
N GLN A 123 -6.49 8.22 5.29
CA GLN A 123 -5.32 8.68 6.05
C GLN A 123 -4.17 7.72 5.85
N LEU A 124 -3.02 8.20 5.35
CA LEU A 124 -1.83 7.39 5.23
C LEU A 124 -1.30 6.99 6.62
N THR A 125 -0.93 5.72 6.76
CA THR A 125 -0.18 5.15 7.88
C THR A 125 0.94 4.30 7.29
N LEU A 126 2.18 4.49 7.73
CA LEU A 126 3.28 3.63 7.30
C LEU A 126 3.29 2.35 8.12
N LEU A 127 3.61 1.21 7.53
CA LEU A 127 3.80 -0.01 8.29
C LEU A 127 5.15 0.06 9.05
N PRO A 128 5.15 0.06 10.40
CA PRO A 128 6.38 0.16 11.19
C PRO A 128 7.22 -1.12 11.09
N GLY A 129 8.53 -1.02 11.30
CA GLY A 129 9.43 -2.18 11.34
C GLY A 129 9.93 -2.68 9.98
N VAL A 130 9.55 -2.03 8.88
CA VAL A 130 10.11 -2.31 7.56
C VAL A 130 11.49 -1.65 7.47
N GLN A 131 12.54 -2.39 7.85
CA GLN A 131 13.91 -2.00 7.51
C GLN A 131 14.10 -2.23 6.01
N LEU A 132 13.81 -1.18 5.24
CA LEU A 132 14.01 -1.21 3.81
C LEU A 132 15.51 -1.16 3.51
N PRO A 133 15.98 -1.92 2.50
CA PRO A 133 17.34 -1.79 2.01
C PRO A 133 17.67 -0.34 1.63
N PRO A 134 18.95 0.08 1.67
CA PRO A 134 19.37 1.42 1.25
C PRO A 134 18.90 1.80 -0.18
N ASP A 135 18.77 0.80 -1.06
CA ASP A 135 18.16 0.90 -2.40
C ASP A 135 16.69 0.41 -2.38
N ASN A 136 15.81 1.15 -1.72
CA ASN A 136 14.38 0.81 -1.55
C ASN A 136 13.50 1.14 -2.76
N THR A 137 14.06 1.43 -3.93
CA THR A 137 13.32 1.78 -5.16
C THR A 137 12.60 0.59 -5.83
N LYS A 138 12.59 -0.59 -5.20
CA LYS A 138 12.23 -1.87 -5.83
C LYS A 138 11.05 -2.61 -5.16
N LEU A 139 10.24 -1.91 -4.35
CA LEU A 139 8.96 -2.47 -3.89
C LEU A 139 8.10 -2.80 -5.14
N ARG A 140 7.52 -3.99 -5.20
CA ARG A 140 6.74 -4.41 -6.38
C ARG A 140 5.30 -4.77 -6.08
N GLN A 141 5.05 -5.37 -4.93
CA GLN A 141 3.74 -5.86 -4.59
C GLN A 141 3.49 -5.73 -3.09
N LEU A 142 2.25 -5.42 -2.77
CA LEU A 142 1.66 -5.46 -1.44
C LEU A 142 0.40 -6.32 -1.57
N ALA A 143 0.13 -7.11 -0.55
CA ALA A 143 -1.08 -7.89 -0.42
C ALA A 143 -1.47 -7.93 1.06
N PHE A 144 -2.75 -7.78 1.36
CA PHE A 144 -3.28 -8.12 2.66
C PHE A 144 -3.61 -9.61 2.69
N PHE A 145 -3.28 -10.29 3.78
CA PHE A 145 -3.56 -11.69 3.95
C PHE A 145 -3.94 -11.98 5.40
N ASP A 146 -4.91 -12.85 5.59
CA ASP A 146 -5.29 -13.36 6.90
C ASP A 146 -4.89 -14.84 6.97
N GLN A 147 -3.88 -15.17 7.79
CA GLN A 147 -3.34 -16.53 7.88
C GLN A 147 -3.73 -17.25 9.17
N SER A 148 -4.41 -16.58 10.10
CA SER A 148 -4.71 -17.18 11.39
C SER A 148 -6.08 -16.74 11.90
N ASP A 149 -6.76 -17.63 12.61
CA ASP A 149 -8.04 -17.36 13.30
C ASP A 149 -7.88 -16.36 14.48
N ASP A 150 -6.79 -15.60 14.52
CA ASP A 150 -6.45 -14.67 15.58
C ASP A 150 -6.88 -13.24 15.24
N PHE A 151 -8.05 -13.03 14.61
CA PHE A 151 -8.69 -11.72 14.36
C PHE A 151 -7.85 -10.66 13.61
N PHE A 152 -6.53 -10.81 13.43
CA PHE A 152 -5.58 -9.81 12.94
C PHE A 152 -5.25 -9.99 11.47
N GLN A 153 -5.52 -8.96 10.66
CA GLN A 153 -5.09 -8.94 9.27
C GLN A 153 -3.58 -8.71 9.16
N LYS A 154 -2.87 -9.59 8.46
CA LYS A 154 -1.42 -9.49 8.21
C LYS A 154 -1.19 -8.81 6.87
N VAL A 155 -0.08 -8.09 6.75
CA VAL A 155 0.33 -7.47 5.48
C VAL A 155 1.55 -8.20 4.93
N LEU A 156 1.44 -8.72 3.72
CA LEU A 156 2.53 -9.28 2.94
C LEU A 156 3.02 -8.23 1.95
N PHE A 157 4.34 -8.11 1.80
CA PHE A 157 4.92 -7.34 0.71
C PHE A 157 6.10 -8.07 0.09
N SER A 158 6.31 -7.83 -1.20
CA SER A 158 7.41 -8.40 -1.98
C SER A 158 8.34 -7.29 -2.46
N MET A 159 9.63 -7.48 -2.19
CA MET A 159 10.75 -6.71 -2.74
C MET A 159 11.60 -7.64 -3.61
N THR A 160 12.10 -7.16 -4.76
CA THR A 160 13.03 -7.91 -5.62
C THR A 160 14.32 -7.15 -5.85
N GLU A 161 15.46 -7.82 -5.61
CA GLU A 161 16.79 -7.34 -6.03
C GLU A 161 17.18 -7.94 -7.39
N LEU A 162 17.82 -7.15 -8.25
CA LEU A 162 18.01 -7.47 -9.67
C LEU A 162 19.29 -8.28 -9.98
N HIS A 163 20.01 -8.76 -8.97
CA HIS A 163 21.20 -9.61 -9.19
C HIS A 163 21.06 -11.03 -8.62
N LEU A 164 20.04 -11.28 -7.80
CA LEU A 164 19.59 -12.58 -7.32
C LEU A 164 18.10 -12.45 -7.04
N PRO A 165 17.21 -13.38 -7.46
CA PRO A 165 15.79 -13.33 -7.08
C PRO A 165 15.66 -13.67 -5.58
N ARG A 166 16.03 -12.74 -4.71
CA ARG A 166 15.72 -12.79 -3.29
C ARG A 166 14.34 -12.18 -3.11
N LEU A 167 13.39 -13.05 -2.78
CA LEU A 167 12.07 -12.65 -2.33
C LEU A 167 12.17 -12.41 -0.83
N TYR A 168 12.16 -11.15 -0.42
CA TYR A 168 12.02 -10.82 1.00
C TYR A 168 10.54 -10.87 1.35
N THR A 169 10.13 -11.92 2.06
CA THR A 169 8.81 -12.02 2.68
C THR A 169 8.95 -11.53 4.12
N VAL A 170 8.51 -10.32 4.39
CA VAL A 170 8.40 -9.83 5.77
C VAL A 170 6.97 -10.06 6.22
N LEU A 171 6.80 -10.98 7.17
CA LEU A 171 5.50 -11.24 7.79
C LEU A 171 5.38 -10.35 9.03
N TRP A 172 4.42 -9.43 9.01
CA TRP A 172 4.13 -8.60 10.17
C TRP A 172 2.89 -9.13 10.89
N CYS A 173 3.10 -9.70 12.08
CA CYS A 173 2.04 -9.89 13.07
C CYS A 173 2.15 -8.75 14.09
N ILE A 174 1.07 -8.02 14.36
CA ILE A 174 1.00 -7.25 15.61
C ILE A 174 0.69 -8.28 16.70
N PRO A 175 1.53 -8.51 17.73
CA PRO A 175 2.65 -7.70 18.21
C PRO A 175 4.07 -8.29 18.00
N PHE A 176 4.25 -9.31 17.15
CA PHE A 176 5.55 -9.96 16.94
C PHE A 176 6.03 -9.93 15.47
N LEU A 177 7.25 -9.41 15.28
CA LEU A 177 7.97 -9.47 14.00
C LEU A 177 8.50 -10.90 13.78
N LEU A 178 8.11 -11.56 12.69
CA LEU A 178 8.77 -12.77 12.21
C LEU A 178 9.40 -12.49 10.84
N LEU A 179 10.72 -12.39 10.79
CA LEU A 179 11.45 -12.28 9.54
C LEU A 179 11.63 -13.69 8.98
N VAL A 180 11.02 -13.99 7.82
CA VAL A 180 11.23 -15.28 7.14
C VAL A 180 11.99 -15.02 5.84
N GLU A 181 13.30 -15.28 5.86
CA GLU A 181 14.09 -15.31 4.64
C GLU A 181 13.78 -16.61 3.86
N TYR A 182 13.10 -16.49 2.72
CA TYR A 182 12.93 -17.62 1.80
C TYR A 182 14.05 -17.60 0.75
N PHE A 183 14.94 -18.59 0.80
CA PHE A 183 15.77 -18.98 -0.34
C PHE A 183 14.93 -19.87 -1.27
N GLY A 184 14.85 -19.49 -2.55
CA GLY A 184 13.86 -20.05 -3.47
C GLY A 184 14.08 -21.51 -3.92
N PHE A 185 12.95 -22.03 -4.44
CA PHE A 185 12.73 -23.17 -5.35
C PHE A 185 12.48 -24.59 -4.79
N LEU A 186 11.22 -25.00 -4.96
CA LEU A 186 10.65 -26.35 -5.12
C LEU A 186 10.59 -27.30 -3.92
N HIS A 187 9.36 -27.78 -3.67
CA HIS A 187 8.92 -28.87 -2.78
C HIS A 187 8.91 -28.60 -1.28
N GLY A 188 7.75 -28.83 -0.66
CA GLY A 188 7.66 -29.06 0.78
C GLY A 188 6.32 -28.65 1.37
N PHE A 189 5.39 -29.61 1.44
CA PHE A 189 4.31 -29.63 2.43
C PHE A 189 4.88 -29.37 3.83
N PHE A 190 4.16 -28.63 4.69
CA PHE A 190 4.41 -28.64 6.13
C PHE A 190 3.16 -29.13 6.87
N GLU A 191 3.26 -30.36 7.40
CA GLU A 191 2.53 -30.84 8.58
C GLU A 191 3.00 -30.07 9.82
N PHE A 192 2.09 -29.81 10.76
CA PHE A 192 2.43 -29.41 12.13
C PHE A 192 1.87 -30.46 13.09
N SER A 193 2.78 -31.06 13.86
CA SER A 193 2.54 -31.85 15.07
C SER A 193 2.18 -30.98 16.27
#